data_AF-A0A1V5CKD5-F1
#
_entry.id   AF-A0A1V5CKD5-F1
#
_cell.length_a   1.000
_cell.length_b   1.000
_cell.length_c   1.000
_cell.angle_alpha   90.00
_cell.angle_beta   90.00
_cell.angle_gamma   90.00
#
_symmetry.space_group_name_H-M   'P 1'
#
loop_
_entity.id
_entity.type
_entity.pdbx_description
1 polymer ?
#
loop_
_entity_poly.entity_id
_entity_poly.type
_entity_poly.pdbx_seq_one_letter_code
_entity_poly.pdbx_strand_id
1 'polypeptide(L)'
;MKSLMAAMVMIASLSLMFLLFPSDSPAAEKNFIVSFGTGGMSTYKVVDNTCFVYTLGYPKEEKQISQLMNNVLTDSIGQAKKQFAKENDGLVNVKVFWQFLGKERIIYQVCGDVVKKGGY
;
A
#
# COMPACT_ATOMS: atom_id res chain seq x y z
N MET A 1 -41.21 -29.98 31.69
CA MET A 1 -40.86 -28.58 32.01
C MET A 1 -39.36 -28.50 32.24
N LYS A 2 -38.68 -27.75 31.37
CA LYS A 2 -37.53 -26.85 31.61
C LYS A 2 -36.53 -27.31 32.68
N SER A 3 -35.33 -27.76 32.28
CA SER A 3 -34.19 -26.87 31.94
C SER A 3 -33.86 -25.93 33.09
N LEU A 4 -32.81 -26.26 33.84
CA LEU A 4 -31.82 -25.34 34.41
C LEU A 4 -30.84 -26.18 35.24
N MET A 5 -29.58 -25.77 35.31
CA MET A 5 -28.47 -26.39 36.07
C MET A 5 -27.66 -27.48 35.33
N ALA A 6 -27.04 -27.11 34.22
CA ALA A 6 -25.79 -27.74 33.77
C ALA A 6 -24.98 -26.81 32.87
N ALA A 7 -24.95 -25.50 33.17
CA ALA A 7 -24.19 -24.53 32.39
C ALA A 7 -23.57 -23.48 33.30
N MET A 8 -22.70 -23.92 34.18
CA MET A 8 -21.75 -23.06 34.86
C MET A 8 -20.51 -23.90 35.14
N VAL A 9 -19.35 -23.31 34.92
CA VAL A 9 -18.02 -23.94 34.97
C VAL A 9 -17.64 -24.68 33.68
N MET A 10 -17.22 -23.93 32.66
CA MET A 10 -16.04 -24.21 31.82
C MET A 10 -15.98 -23.23 30.64
N ILE A 11 -15.89 -21.93 30.93
CA ILE A 11 -15.50 -20.91 29.92
C ILE A 11 -14.57 -19.92 30.62
N ALA A 12 -13.38 -20.37 30.98
CA ALA A 12 -12.34 -19.50 31.55
C ALA A 12 -10.95 -20.11 31.39
N SER A 13 -10.54 -20.47 30.17
CA SER A 13 -9.17 -20.95 29.94
C SER A 13 -8.68 -20.93 28.48
N LEU A 14 -9.25 -20.09 27.60
CA LEU A 14 -8.80 -20.03 26.20
C LEU A 14 -8.65 -18.61 25.66
N SER A 15 -8.04 -17.71 26.45
CA SER A 15 -7.89 -16.30 26.05
C SER A 15 -6.55 -15.68 26.43
N LEU A 16 -5.45 -16.46 26.48
CA LEU A 16 -4.14 -15.90 26.81
C LEU A 16 -2.94 -16.61 26.16
N MET A 17 -3.06 -17.00 24.88
CA MET A 17 -1.93 -17.55 24.10
C MET A 17 -1.74 -16.92 22.71
N PHE A 18 -2.26 -15.70 22.48
CA PHE A 18 -2.11 -15.00 21.19
C PHE A 18 -1.21 -13.76 21.23
N LEU A 19 -0.46 -13.53 22.32
CA LEU A 19 0.31 -12.28 22.52
C LEU A 19 1.85 -12.45 22.46
N LEU A 20 2.38 -13.55 21.92
CA LEU A 20 3.83 -13.78 21.85
C LEU A 20 4.33 -14.16 20.46
N PHE A 21 3.79 -13.53 19.42
CA PHE A 21 4.56 -13.38 18.20
C PHE A 21 5.35 -12.08 18.32
N PRO A 22 6.68 -12.11 18.52
CA PRO A 22 7.48 -10.94 18.20
C PRO A 22 7.23 -10.66 16.72
N SER A 23 6.57 -9.56 16.45
CA SER A 23 6.49 -8.99 15.11
C SER A 23 7.92 -8.63 14.73
N ASP A 24 8.61 -9.58 14.09
CA ASP A 24 9.80 -9.29 13.31
C ASP A 24 9.41 -8.20 12.31
N SER A 25 9.79 -6.97 12.63
CA SER A 25 9.74 -5.87 11.70
C SER A 25 10.63 -6.27 10.53
N PRO A 26 10.13 -6.46 9.30
CA PRO A 26 11.02 -6.67 8.19
C PRO A 26 11.95 -5.46 8.12
N ALA A 27 13.22 -5.79 7.89
CA ALA A 27 14.36 -4.90 7.84
C ALA A 27 14.03 -3.56 7.18
N ALA A 28 14.66 -2.47 7.65
CA ALA A 28 14.59 -1.15 7.05
C ALA A 28 14.95 -1.21 5.55
N GLU A 29 13.94 -1.44 4.71
CA GLU A 29 14.06 -1.41 3.27
C GLU A 29 14.40 0.02 2.88
N LYS A 30 15.48 0.17 2.11
CA LYS A 30 15.89 1.45 1.56
C LYS A 30 14.70 2.06 0.82
N ASN A 31 14.09 3.09 1.41
CA ASN A 31 12.97 3.80 0.80
C ASN A 31 13.44 4.37 -0.55
N PHE A 32 13.05 3.72 -1.65
CA PHE A 32 13.26 4.24 -2.98
C PHE A 32 12.19 5.32 -3.23
N ILE A 33 12.57 6.58 -3.02
CA ILE A 33 11.68 7.72 -3.21
C ILE A 33 11.78 8.16 -4.67
N VAL A 34 10.70 7.96 -5.43
CA VAL A 34 10.57 8.53 -6.77
C VAL A 34 9.62 9.71 -6.70
N SER A 35 10.08 10.88 -7.13
CA SER A 35 9.26 12.10 -7.21
C SER A 35 9.02 12.44 -8.66
N PHE A 36 7.75 12.51 -9.07
CA PHE A 36 7.35 12.97 -10.40
C PHE A 36 6.70 14.35 -10.26
N GLY A 37 7.40 15.39 -10.72
CA GLY A 37 6.99 16.80 -10.63
C GLY A 37 8.03 17.73 -11.25
N THR A 38 7.77 19.04 -11.29
CA THR A 38 8.61 20.06 -11.97
C THR A 38 10.02 20.27 -11.38
N GLY A 39 10.50 19.42 -10.47
CA GLY A 39 11.87 19.48 -9.96
C GLY A 39 12.25 20.79 -9.24
N GLY A 40 11.29 21.67 -8.92
CA GLY A 40 11.58 23.02 -8.44
C GLY A 40 10.57 23.49 -7.40
N MET A 41 11.09 23.77 -6.19
CA MET A 41 10.71 24.72 -5.13
C MET A 41 9.33 25.42 -5.20
N SER A 42 8.27 24.73 -5.61
CA SER A 42 6.90 25.24 -5.60
C SER A 42 6.27 24.79 -4.29
N THR A 43 5.63 25.68 -3.55
CA THR A 43 4.82 25.27 -2.40
C THR A 43 3.66 24.42 -2.92
N TYR A 44 3.62 23.16 -2.47
CA TYR A 44 2.51 22.26 -2.75
C TYR A 44 1.77 21.97 -1.45
N LYS A 45 0.46 21.80 -1.54
CA LYS A 45 -0.36 21.33 -0.44
C LYS A 45 -0.61 19.84 -0.65
N VAL A 46 -0.30 19.03 0.37
CA VAL A 46 -0.75 17.64 0.42
C VAL A 46 -2.27 17.65 0.63
N VAL A 47 -2.98 17.07 -0.33
CA VAL A 47 -4.43 16.93 -0.32
C VAL A 47 -4.82 15.65 0.38
N ASP A 48 -4.13 14.56 0.06
CA ASP A 48 -4.39 13.24 0.62
C ASP A 48 -3.13 12.36 0.55
N ASN A 49 -3.10 11.30 1.35
CA ASN A 49 -2.15 10.20 1.22
C ASN A 49 -2.93 8.96 0.75
N THR A 50 -2.57 8.43 -0.42
CA THR A 50 -3.32 7.35 -1.06
C THR A 50 -2.43 6.17 -1.41
N CYS A 51 -3.02 4.98 -1.48
CA CYS A 51 -2.36 3.75 -1.89
C CYS A 51 -3.21 2.99 -2.92
N PHE A 52 -2.55 2.52 -3.98
CA PHE A 52 -3.14 1.65 -5.00
C PHE A 52 -2.50 0.27 -4.94
N VAL A 53 -3.32 -0.79 -5.02
CA VAL A 53 -2.88 -2.18 -4.95
C VAL A 53 -3.16 -2.89 -6.27
N TYR A 54 -2.17 -3.61 -6.78
CA TYR A 54 -2.21 -4.33 -8.03
C TYR A 54 -1.78 -5.78 -7.81
N THR A 55 -2.55 -6.74 -8.30
CA THR A 55 -2.16 -8.16 -8.33
C THR A 55 -1.94 -8.57 -9.77
N LEU A 56 -0.71 -8.92 -10.13
CA LEU A 56 -0.28 -9.16 -11.50
C LEU A 56 0.38 -10.54 -11.61
N GLY A 57 0.41 -11.09 -12.82
CA GLY A 57 1.17 -12.30 -13.11
C GLY A 57 2.68 -12.02 -13.08
N TYR A 58 3.47 -12.98 -12.61
CA TYR A 58 4.93 -12.86 -12.63
C TYR A 58 5.45 -12.93 -14.08
N PRO A 59 6.22 -11.93 -14.54
CA PRO A 59 6.78 -11.97 -15.88
C PRO A 59 7.81 -13.09 -16.00
N LYS A 60 7.79 -13.80 -17.13
CA LYS A 60 8.71 -14.91 -17.39
C LYS A 60 10.16 -14.45 -17.65
N GLU A 61 10.32 -13.18 -18.03
CA GLU A 61 11.62 -12.58 -18.34
C GLU A 61 11.91 -11.42 -17.37
N GLU A 62 13.13 -11.40 -16.82
CA GLU A 62 13.55 -10.39 -15.85
C GLU A 62 13.47 -8.95 -16.38
N LYS A 63 13.77 -8.75 -17.67
CA LYS A 63 13.68 -7.44 -18.33
C LYS A 63 12.26 -6.84 -18.30
N GLN A 64 11.24 -7.68 -18.19
CA GLN A 64 9.84 -7.25 -18.14
C GLN A 64 9.42 -6.77 -16.74
N ILE A 65 10.20 -7.05 -15.68
CA ILE A 65 9.91 -6.58 -14.31
C ILE A 65 9.95 -5.05 -14.24
N SER A 66 10.98 -4.42 -14.82
CA SER A 66 11.10 -2.96 -14.85
C SER A 66 9.95 -2.31 -15.63
N GLN A 67 9.53 -2.93 -16.74
CA GLN A 67 8.40 -2.46 -17.51
C GLN A 67 7.08 -2.60 -16.74
N LEU A 68 6.89 -3.72 -16.04
CA LEU A 68 5.73 -3.96 -15.18
C LEU A 68 5.63 -2.89 -14.08
N MET A 69 6.74 -2.59 -13.41
CA MET A 69 6.79 -1.57 -12.37
C MET A 69 6.48 -0.17 -12.92
N ASN A 70 7.01 0.19 -14.09
CA ASN A 70 6.71 1.46 -14.76
C ASN A 70 5.22 1.58 -15.12
N ASN A 71 4.61 0.48 -15.58
CA ASN A 71 3.18 0.45 -15.88
C ASN A 71 2.35 0.67 -14.61
N VAL A 72 2.68 -0.04 -13.53
CA VAL A 72 2.02 0.10 -12.23
C VAL A 72 2.13 1.53 -11.68
N LEU A 73 3.31 2.15 -11.77
CA LEU A 73 3.51 3.55 -11.37
C LEU A 73 2.67 4.52 -12.21
N THR A 74 2.68 4.34 -13.53
CA THR A 74 1.93 5.19 -14.46
C THR A 74 0.43 5.07 -14.23
N ASP A 75 -0.06 3.84 -14.04
CA ASP A 75 -1.45 3.56 -13.71
C ASP A 75 -1.84 4.19 -12.37
N SER A 76 -0.96 4.15 -11.36
CA SER A 76 -1.21 4.75 -10.05
C SER A 76 -1.38 6.27 -10.16
N ILE A 77 -0.54 6.93 -10.95
CA ILE A 77 -0.68 8.36 -11.24
C ILE A 77 -1.99 8.63 -11.99
N GLY A 78 -2.34 7.79 -12.96
CA GLY A 78 -3.61 7.89 -13.70
C GLY A 78 -4.83 7.72 -12.80
N GLN A 79 -4.80 6.76 -11.86
CA GLN A 79 -5.86 6.54 -10.88
C GLN A 79 -5.98 7.72 -9.92
N ALA A 80 -4.85 8.23 -9.41
CA ALA A 80 -4.85 9.41 -8.56
C ALA A 80 -5.46 10.62 -9.29
N LYS A 81 -5.14 10.83 -10.57
CA LYS A 81 -5.77 11.90 -11.37
C LYS A 81 -7.27 11.71 -11.55
N LYS A 82 -7.74 10.46 -11.74
CA LYS A 82 -9.18 10.18 -11.87
C LYS A 82 -9.92 10.40 -10.55
N GLN A 83 -9.37 9.92 -9.45
CA GLN A 83 -9.99 9.99 -8.12
C GLN A 83 -10.01 11.41 -7.56
N PHE A 84 -8.95 12.18 -7.80
CA PHE A 84 -8.77 13.51 -7.21
C PHE A 84 -8.79 14.63 -8.27
N ALA A 85 -9.41 14.40 -9.43
CA ALA A 85 -9.48 15.27 -10.63
C ALA A 85 -9.03 16.74 -10.49
N LYS A 86 -9.72 17.55 -9.68
CA LYS A 86 -9.46 19.01 -9.54
C LYS A 86 -8.44 19.36 -8.45
N GLU A 87 -7.96 18.38 -7.72
CA GLU A 87 -7.10 18.50 -6.54
C GLU A 87 -5.77 17.78 -6.70
N ASN A 88 -5.55 17.13 -7.85
CA ASN A 88 -4.33 16.41 -8.17
C ASN A 88 -3.57 17.08 -9.31
N ASP A 89 -2.54 17.82 -8.93
CA ASP A 89 -1.51 18.31 -9.85
C ASP A 89 -0.29 17.38 -9.88
N GLY A 90 -0.19 16.44 -8.93
CA GLY A 90 0.85 15.42 -8.90
C GLY A 90 0.66 14.37 -7.80
N LEU A 91 1.48 13.32 -7.90
CA LEU A 91 1.68 12.31 -6.87
C LEU A 91 3.17 12.31 -6.52
N VAL A 92 3.50 12.68 -5.28
CA VAL A 92 4.88 12.81 -4.80
C VAL A 92 5.14 11.87 -3.62
N ASN A 93 6.40 11.81 -3.17
CA ASN A 93 6.84 10.93 -2.08
C ASN A 93 6.40 9.47 -2.30
N VAL A 94 6.51 9.01 -3.55
CA VAL A 94 5.99 7.70 -3.95
C VAL A 94 6.84 6.60 -3.32
N LYS A 95 6.16 5.66 -2.67
CA LYS A 95 6.71 4.43 -2.11
C LYS A 95 6.09 3.24 -2.81
N VAL A 96 6.93 2.31 -3.25
CA VAL A 96 6.49 1.08 -3.91
C VAL A 96 6.88 -0.08 -3.03
N PHE A 97 5.87 -0.86 -2.62
CA PHE A 97 6.04 -2.13 -1.94
C PHE A 97 5.65 -3.24 -2.88
N TRP A 98 6.30 -4.39 -2.75
CA TRP A 98 5.99 -5.54 -3.58
C TRP A 98 6.24 -6.84 -2.82
N GLN A 99 5.42 -7.84 -3.12
CA GLN A 99 5.53 -9.17 -2.54
C GLN A 99 5.15 -10.24 -3.57
N PHE A 100 5.83 -11.38 -3.51
CA PHE A 100 5.48 -12.55 -4.31
C PHE A 100 4.35 -13.33 -3.65
N LEU A 101 3.32 -13.67 -4.43
CA LEU A 101 2.27 -14.58 -4.02
C LEU A 101 2.46 -15.90 -4.77
N GLY A 102 3.21 -16.82 -4.15
CA GLY A 102 3.65 -18.05 -4.78
C GLY A 102 4.66 -17.79 -5.91
N LYS A 103 4.64 -18.63 -6.95
CA LYS A 103 5.57 -18.52 -8.10
C LYS A 103 4.97 -17.82 -9.32
N GLU A 104 3.68 -17.50 -9.27
CA GLU A 104 2.93 -17.07 -10.46
C GLU A 104 2.46 -15.62 -10.38
N ARG A 105 2.48 -15.02 -9.19
CA ARG A 105 1.89 -13.70 -8.97
C ARG A 105 2.80 -12.80 -8.14
N ILE A 106 2.67 -11.51 -8.41
CA ILE A 106 3.32 -10.42 -7.71
C ILE A 106 2.24 -9.40 -7.33
N ILE A 107 2.27 -8.95 -6.09
CA ILE A 107 1.42 -7.88 -5.59
C ILE A 107 2.28 -6.64 -5.50
N TYR A 108 1.85 -5.55 -6.12
CA TYR A 108 2.42 -4.23 -5.96
C TYR A 108 1.48 -3.34 -5.15
N GLN A 109 2.03 -2.55 -4.24
CA GLN A 109 1.34 -1.47 -3.57
C GLN A 109 2.11 -0.18 -3.80
N VAL A 110 1.47 0.81 -4.41
CA VAL A 110 2.05 2.14 -4.67
C VAL A 110 1.34 3.15 -3.80
N CYS A 111 2.05 3.73 -2.85
CA CYS A 111 1.54 4.79 -1.97
C CYS A 111 2.21 6.13 -2.30
N GLY A 112 1.50 7.23 -2.12
CA GLY A 112 2.08 8.56 -2.32
C GLY A 112 1.16 9.67 -1.82
N ASP A 113 1.73 10.87 -1.80
CA ASP A 113 1.02 12.09 -1.43
C ASP A 113 0.42 12.72 -2.68
N VAL A 114 -0.90 12.84 -2.71
CA VAL A 114 -1.60 13.61 -3.75
C VAL A 114 -1.41 15.07 -3.41
N VAL A 115 -0.88 15.83 -4.36
CA VAL A 115 -0.57 17.24 -4.15
C VAL A 115 -1.34 18.12 -5.10
N LYS A 116 -1.73 19.28 -4.58
CA LYS A 116 -2.23 20.41 -5.35
C LYS A 116 -1.17 21.50 -5.35
N LYS A 117 -0.94 22.11 -6.50
CA LYS A 117 -0.10 23.28 -6.63
C LYS A 117 -0.73 24.40 -5.79
N GLY A 118 0.03 24.96 -4.85
CA GLY A 118 -0.40 26.15 -4.13
C GLY A 118 -0.54 27.31 -5.12
N GLY A 119 -1.71 27.96 -5.11
CA GLY A 119 -1.80 29.33 -5.62
C GLY A 119 -1.13 30.25 -4.60
N TYR A 120 -0.28 31.16 -5.08
CA TYR A 120 0.18 32.30 -4.29
C TYR A 120 -1.02 33.17 -3.89
#